data_AF-A0A7C3FEG9-F1
#
_entry.id   AF-A0A7C3FEG9-F1
#
_cell.length_a   1.000
_cell.length_b   1.000
_cell.length_c   1.000
_cell.angle_alpha   90.00
_cell.angle_beta   90.00
_cell.angle_gamma   90.00
#
_symmetry.space_group_name_H-M   'P 1'
#
loop_
_entity.id
_entity.type
_entity.pdbx_description
1 polymer ?
#
loop_
_entity_poly.entity_id
_entity_poly.type
_entity_poly.pdbx_seq_one_letter_code
_entity_poly.pdbx_strand_id
1 'polypeptide(L)'
;GIGVFDAMRISPDVSPNWHPVFSMLNAYIKADPSFPSARNAMRNTINRSWLHHRWWVNDPDCLLLRSTDSDLSLDEVQSLASVIALSAGSLFVSDHLPALDDERIDWLARLLPPLPRPARAIDWFETTHPSRLILPLSDQSGQRHLLALLNWSDHPMEMEFSLDELMLPKADSYHALDFWQAHYRRLMWDDIHAMKIPAHGVRLLALRPIGDQPAWVGDTLHISQGMVVQQWQADSNNLKLELGLGRKVKGEIWIALPSAPGAIKLDGESLEWREPHPGVYAFPAVFDGVGHLELRWDEKPNA
;
A
#
# COMPACT_ATOMS: atom_id res chain seq x y z
N GLY A 1 13.98 -24.65 -16.57
CA GLY A 1 14.33 -23.31 -16.07
C GLY A 1 14.28 -23.20 -14.56
N ILE A 2 13.43 -23.97 -13.86
CA ILE A 2 13.40 -23.97 -12.38
C ILE A 2 14.79 -24.32 -11.83
N GLY A 3 15.30 -23.50 -10.91
CA GLY A 3 16.63 -23.66 -10.31
C GLY A 3 17.81 -23.21 -11.19
N VAL A 4 17.56 -22.58 -12.35
CA VAL A 4 18.61 -22.04 -13.24
C VAL A 4 18.65 -20.51 -13.23
N PHE A 5 17.50 -19.86 -13.06
CA PHE A 5 17.38 -18.39 -13.12
C PHE A 5 17.00 -17.82 -11.74
N ASP A 6 17.61 -16.69 -11.38
CA ASP A 6 17.30 -15.97 -10.13
C ASP A 6 15.93 -15.29 -10.19
N ALA A 7 15.57 -14.75 -11.36
CA ALA A 7 14.30 -14.08 -11.61
C ALA A 7 13.66 -14.56 -12.93
N MET A 8 12.33 -14.55 -12.99
CA MET A 8 11.59 -14.86 -14.22
C MET A 8 10.37 -13.97 -14.38
N ARG A 9 10.20 -13.47 -15.61
CA ARG A 9 9.01 -12.76 -16.06
C ARG A 9 7.78 -13.65 -15.93
N ILE A 10 6.78 -13.18 -15.20
CA ILE A 10 5.52 -13.92 -14.95
C ILE A 10 4.29 -13.26 -15.58
N SER A 11 4.46 -12.16 -16.30
CA SER A 11 3.39 -11.40 -16.96
C SER A 11 3.71 -11.23 -18.46
N PRO A 12 2.70 -10.94 -19.30
CA PRO A 12 2.99 -10.28 -20.58
C PRO A 12 3.53 -8.87 -20.32
N ASP A 13 4.07 -8.25 -21.35
CA ASP A 13 4.64 -6.90 -21.23
C ASP A 13 3.59 -5.90 -20.71
N VAL A 14 4.00 -5.06 -19.76
CA VAL A 14 3.25 -3.90 -19.33
C VAL A 14 3.28 -2.88 -20.47
N SER A 15 2.10 -2.54 -20.97
CA SER A 15 1.91 -1.56 -22.03
C SER A 15 1.47 -0.22 -21.43
N PRO A 16 1.75 0.92 -22.10
CA PRO A 16 1.13 2.22 -21.81
C PRO A 16 -0.42 2.26 -21.96
N ASN A 17 -1.07 1.12 -22.17
CA ASN A 17 -2.52 1.01 -22.35
C ASN A 17 -3.10 0.03 -21.32
N TRP A 18 -4.27 0.37 -20.78
CA TRP A 18 -4.96 -0.51 -19.85
C TRP A 18 -5.41 -1.81 -20.50
N HIS A 19 -6.06 -1.73 -21.66
CA HIS A 19 -6.46 -2.89 -22.47
C HIS A 19 -5.45 -3.13 -23.61
N PRO A 20 -5.38 -4.36 -24.15
CA PRO A 20 -4.56 -4.65 -25.32
C PRO A 20 -4.91 -3.77 -26.54
N VAL A 21 -3.88 -3.24 -27.20
CA VAL A 21 -4.02 -2.45 -28.43
C VAL A 21 -3.18 -3.09 -29.54
N PHE A 22 -3.84 -3.50 -30.63
CA PHE A 22 -3.23 -4.02 -31.84
C PHE A 22 -4.10 -3.71 -33.07
N SER A 23 -3.93 -2.50 -33.62
CA SER A 23 -4.52 -2.06 -34.89
C SER A 23 -6.03 -2.41 -35.03
N MET A 24 -6.48 -2.88 -36.19
CA MET A 24 -7.89 -3.22 -36.45
C MET A 24 -8.40 -4.48 -35.72
N LEU A 25 -7.58 -5.13 -34.89
CA LEU A 25 -7.92 -6.39 -34.21
C LEU A 25 -8.25 -6.22 -32.71
N ASN A 26 -8.28 -4.99 -32.20
CA ASN A 26 -8.52 -4.68 -30.77
C ASN A 26 -9.67 -5.48 -30.16
N ALA A 27 -10.82 -5.58 -30.84
CA ALA A 27 -11.99 -6.30 -30.32
C ALA A 27 -11.75 -7.81 -30.13
N TYR A 28 -10.92 -8.42 -30.98
CA TYR A 28 -10.61 -9.85 -30.93
C TYR A 28 -9.54 -10.19 -29.90
N ILE A 29 -8.63 -9.24 -29.62
CA ILE A 29 -7.53 -9.45 -28.67
C ILE A 29 -7.80 -8.89 -27.27
N LYS A 30 -8.79 -8.01 -27.08
CA LYS A 30 -9.11 -7.42 -25.77
C LYS A 30 -9.39 -8.48 -24.70
N ALA A 31 -9.94 -9.63 -25.12
CA ALA A 31 -10.22 -10.76 -24.25
C ALA A 31 -9.02 -11.71 -24.04
N ASP A 32 -7.95 -11.61 -24.83
CA ASP A 32 -6.79 -12.49 -24.71
C ASP A 32 -5.93 -12.05 -23.51
N PRO A 33 -5.75 -12.91 -22.49
CA PRO A 33 -5.01 -12.58 -21.28
C PRO A 33 -3.48 -12.54 -21.46
N SER A 34 -2.98 -12.84 -22.66
CA SER A 34 -1.56 -12.98 -22.97
C SER A 34 -1.00 -11.81 -23.75
N PHE A 35 -1.85 -10.92 -24.27
CA PHE A 35 -1.39 -9.72 -24.99
C PHE A 35 -0.88 -8.64 -24.03
N PRO A 36 0.15 -7.86 -24.45
CA PRO A 36 0.67 -6.73 -23.68
C PRO A 36 -0.42 -5.73 -23.31
N SER A 37 -0.55 -5.46 -22.01
CA SER A 37 -1.46 -4.46 -21.42
C SER A 37 -1.22 -4.36 -19.92
N ALA A 38 -1.47 -3.19 -19.32
CA ALA A 38 -1.36 -3.04 -17.86
C ALA A 38 -2.33 -4.00 -17.14
N ARG A 39 -3.57 -4.14 -17.64
CA ARG A 39 -4.58 -5.03 -17.08
C ARG A 39 -4.13 -6.50 -17.09
N ASN A 40 -3.65 -7.01 -18.22
CA ASN A 40 -3.21 -8.41 -18.32
C ASN A 40 -1.94 -8.66 -17.51
N ALA A 41 -1.01 -7.70 -17.50
CA ALA A 41 0.19 -7.80 -16.70
C ALA A 41 -0.15 -7.93 -15.21
N MET A 42 -0.96 -7.01 -14.67
CA MET A 42 -1.44 -7.07 -13.28
C MET A 42 -2.15 -8.38 -12.96
N ARG A 43 -3.08 -8.81 -13.81
CA ARG A 43 -3.82 -10.07 -13.64
C ARG A 43 -2.88 -11.27 -13.52
N ASN A 44 -1.91 -11.38 -14.42
CA ASN A 44 -0.97 -12.50 -14.44
C ASN A 44 -0.01 -12.43 -13.24
N THR A 45 0.44 -11.23 -12.85
CA THR A 45 1.24 -10.99 -11.65
C THR A 45 0.55 -11.52 -10.40
N ILE A 46 -0.73 -11.19 -10.22
CA ILE A 46 -1.52 -11.67 -9.07
C ILE A 46 -1.66 -13.20 -9.10
N ASN A 47 -2.10 -13.77 -10.23
CA ASN A 47 -2.37 -15.21 -10.33
C ASN A 47 -1.11 -16.09 -10.22
N ARG A 48 0.08 -15.52 -10.41
CA ARG A 48 1.38 -16.21 -10.34
C ARG A 48 2.22 -15.76 -9.15
N SER A 49 1.67 -14.95 -8.23
CA SER A 49 2.40 -14.42 -7.07
C SER A 49 2.97 -15.53 -6.17
N TRP A 50 2.28 -16.66 -6.07
CA TRP A 50 2.69 -17.85 -5.30
C TRP A 50 4.00 -18.52 -5.77
N LEU A 51 4.48 -18.19 -6.97
CA LEU A 51 5.77 -18.67 -7.50
C LEU A 51 6.97 -17.95 -6.87
N HIS A 52 6.74 -16.74 -6.33
CA HIS A 52 7.78 -15.87 -5.79
C HIS A 52 8.49 -16.52 -4.59
N HIS A 53 9.84 -16.51 -4.62
CA HIS A 53 10.73 -17.19 -3.66
C HIS A 53 10.49 -18.70 -3.49
N ARG A 54 9.62 -19.31 -4.31
CA ARG A 54 9.45 -20.77 -4.38
C ARG A 54 10.22 -21.36 -5.56
N TRP A 55 10.13 -20.72 -6.73
CA TRP A 55 10.86 -21.14 -7.93
C TRP A 55 11.89 -20.10 -8.40
N TRP A 56 11.59 -18.81 -8.21
CA TRP A 56 12.43 -17.66 -8.58
C TRP A 56 11.90 -16.38 -7.92
N VAL A 57 12.62 -15.27 -8.06
CA VAL A 57 12.06 -13.93 -7.88
C VAL A 57 11.12 -13.65 -9.04
N ASN A 58 9.84 -13.44 -8.76
CA ASN A 58 8.88 -13.06 -9.79
C ASN A 58 9.21 -11.68 -10.35
N ASP A 59 9.24 -11.57 -11.66
CA ASP A 59 9.32 -10.29 -12.37
C ASP A 59 7.94 -9.94 -12.96
N PRO A 60 7.25 -8.91 -12.42
CA PRO A 60 5.95 -8.47 -12.88
C PRO A 60 6.01 -7.57 -14.13
N ASP A 61 7.21 -7.36 -14.68
CA ASP A 61 7.58 -6.30 -15.62
C ASP A 61 7.78 -4.92 -15.01
N CYS A 62 8.20 -3.98 -15.86
CA CYS A 62 8.47 -2.60 -15.51
C CYS A 62 7.22 -1.87 -15.04
N LEU A 63 7.39 -1.11 -13.97
CA LEU A 63 6.46 -0.09 -13.55
C LEU A 63 6.53 1.10 -14.53
N LEU A 64 5.36 1.51 -15.02
CA LEU A 64 5.17 2.72 -15.84
C LEU A 64 4.48 3.80 -14.99
N LEU A 65 5.17 4.90 -14.74
CA LEU A 65 4.71 6.07 -13.99
C LEU A 65 4.51 7.29 -14.89
N ARG A 66 5.18 7.34 -16.04
CA ARG A 66 5.12 8.48 -16.96
C ARG A 66 3.68 8.82 -17.39
N SER A 67 3.43 10.11 -17.51
CA SER A 67 2.20 10.68 -18.10
C SER A 67 2.32 10.94 -19.61
N THR A 68 3.55 10.93 -20.15
CA THR A 68 3.84 11.07 -21.58
C THR A 68 3.91 9.72 -22.25
N ASP A 69 3.49 9.62 -23.51
CA ASP A 69 3.48 8.37 -24.29
C ASP A 69 2.84 7.20 -23.51
N SER A 70 1.77 7.52 -22.80
CA SER A 70 1.00 6.64 -21.93
C SER A 70 -0.47 7.06 -21.94
N ASP A 71 -1.37 6.12 -22.21
CA ASP A 71 -2.82 6.31 -22.12
C ASP A 71 -3.37 5.87 -20.75
N LEU A 72 -2.48 5.51 -19.81
CA LEU A 72 -2.88 5.12 -18.46
C LEU A 72 -3.36 6.32 -17.66
N SER A 73 -4.56 6.21 -17.09
CA SER A 73 -5.07 7.17 -16.12
C SER A 73 -4.27 7.13 -14.81
N LEU A 74 -4.45 8.15 -13.98
CA LEU A 74 -3.80 8.22 -12.67
C LEU A 74 -4.18 7.01 -11.79
N ASP A 75 -5.46 6.62 -11.79
CA ASP A 75 -5.97 5.45 -11.05
C ASP A 75 -5.35 4.14 -11.55
N GLU A 76 -5.18 3.98 -12.87
CA GLU A 76 -4.56 2.80 -13.47
C GLU A 76 -3.08 2.68 -13.10
N VAL A 77 -2.35 3.81 -13.07
CA VAL A 77 -0.95 3.84 -12.61
C VAL A 77 -0.85 3.46 -11.13
N GLN A 78 -1.76 3.96 -10.27
CA GLN A 78 -1.80 3.59 -8.86
C GLN A 78 -2.10 2.10 -8.66
N SER A 79 -3.03 1.54 -9.45
CA SER A 79 -3.34 0.12 -9.45
C SER A 79 -2.15 -0.72 -9.87
N LEU A 80 -1.46 -0.34 -10.95
CA LEU A 80 -0.25 -1.02 -11.42
C LEU A 80 0.86 -0.98 -10.36
N ALA A 81 1.15 0.20 -9.81
CA ALA A 81 2.14 0.39 -8.75
C ALA A 81 1.82 -0.46 -7.51
N SER A 82 0.55 -0.51 -7.11
CA SER A 82 0.10 -1.31 -5.96
C SER A 82 0.28 -2.80 -6.20
N VAL A 83 -0.10 -3.31 -7.37
CA VAL A 83 0.05 -4.73 -7.71
C VAL A 83 1.52 -5.14 -7.83
N ILE A 84 2.37 -4.32 -8.47
CA ILE A 84 3.81 -4.58 -8.57
C ILE A 84 4.43 -4.62 -7.17
N ALA A 85 4.16 -3.62 -6.33
CA ALA A 85 4.70 -3.59 -4.98
C ALA A 85 4.22 -4.76 -4.12
N LEU A 86 2.92 -5.07 -4.14
CA LEU A 86 2.32 -6.20 -3.41
C LEU A 86 2.76 -7.57 -3.94
N SER A 87 3.34 -7.64 -5.15
CA SER A 87 3.97 -8.87 -5.64
C SER A 87 5.28 -9.20 -4.93
N ALA A 88 5.89 -8.22 -4.23
CA ALA A 88 7.22 -8.31 -3.61
C ALA A 88 8.35 -8.77 -4.57
N GLY A 89 8.06 -8.82 -5.87
CA GLY A 89 8.96 -9.24 -6.93
C GLY A 89 10.07 -8.24 -7.20
N SER A 90 10.71 -8.38 -8.37
CA SER A 90 11.57 -7.33 -8.87
C SER A 90 10.77 -6.06 -9.13
N LEU A 91 11.38 -4.91 -8.81
CA LEU A 91 10.86 -3.59 -9.14
C LEU A 91 11.79 -2.96 -10.16
N PHE A 92 11.35 -2.91 -11.42
CA PHE A 92 12.05 -2.22 -12.51
C PHE A 92 11.25 -1.01 -12.96
N VAL A 93 11.95 0.05 -13.34
CA VAL A 93 11.36 1.26 -13.94
C VAL A 93 12.00 1.45 -15.30
N SER A 94 11.18 1.51 -16.35
CA SER A 94 11.64 1.73 -17.73
C SER A 94 11.42 3.17 -18.20
N ASP A 95 10.91 4.04 -17.33
CA ASP A 95 10.69 5.44 -17.66
C ASP A 95 11.98 6.25 -17.68
N HIS A 96 11.95 7.34 -18.46
CA HIS A 96 13.00 8.34 -18.42
C HIS A 96 12.89 9.16 -17.13
N LEU A 97 13.57 8.74 -16.06
CA LEU A 97 13.47 9.36 -14.72
C LEU A 97 13.60 10.90 -14.72
N PRO A 98 14.51 11.54 -15.48
CA PRO A 98 14.59 13.01 -15.52
C PRO A 98 13.36 13.73 -16.09
N ALA A 99 12.47 13.02 -16.80
CA ALA A 99 11.23 13.58 -17.32
C ALA A 99 9.99 13.20 -16.49
N LEU A 100 10.14 12.42 -15.42
CA LEU A 100 9.06 12.22 -14.46
C LEU A 100 8.87 13.47 -13.62
N ASP A 101 7.62 13.80 -13.34
CA ASP A 101 7.31 14.85 -12.36
C ASP A 101 7.66 14.41 -10.93
N ASP A 102 7.77 15.38 -10.02
CA ASP A 102 8.14 15.14 -8.62
C ASP A 102 7.17 14.19 -7.92
N GLU A 103 5.88 14.22 -8.29
CA GLU A 103 4.87 13.33 -7.70
C GLU A 103 5.12 11.87 -8.07
N ARG A 104 5.42 11.58 -9.34
CA ARG A 104 5.77 10.22 -9.81
C ARG A 104 7.07 9.72 -9.19
N ILE A 105 8.06 10.58 -9.01
CA ILE A 105 9.30 10.25 -8.29
C ILE A 105 9.01 9.91 -6.83
N ASP A 106 8.17 10.71 -6.16
CA ASP A 106 7.73 10.43 -4.79
C ASP A 106 7.00 9.08 -4.69
N TRP A 107 6.16 8.74 -5.67
CA TRP A 107 5.47 7.44 -5.70
C TRP A 107 6.45 6.28 -5.83
N LEU A 108 7.41 6.37 -6.75
CA LEU A 108 8.46 5.37 -6.90
C LEU A 108 9.24 5.19 -5.59
N ALA A 109 9.63 6.30 -4.96
CA ALA A 109 10.34 6.25 -3.69
C ALA A 109 9.53 5.50 -2.63
N ARG A 110 8.22 5.72 -2.53
CA ARG A 110 7.34 5.04 -1.58
C ARG A 110 7.17 3.54 -1.82
N LEU A 111 7.62 2.99 -2.95
CA LEU A 111 7.68 1.54 -3.20
C LEU A 111 9.02 0.92 -2.76
N LEU A 112 9.95 1.74 -2.27
CA LEU A 112 11.29 1.34 -1.85
C LEU A 112 11.48 1.48 -0.33
N PRO A 113 12.04 0.45 0.32
CA PRO A 113 12.49 -0.83 -0.27
C PRO A 113 11.32 -1.81 -0.58
N PRO A 114 11.48 -2.80 -1.47
CA PRO A 114 10.42 -3.75 -1.78
C PRO A 114 9.84 -4.45 -0.54
N LEU A 115 8.56 -4.82 -0.61
CA LEU A 115 7.90 -5.57 0.46
C LEU A 115 8.58 -6.93 0.67
N PRO A 116 8.61 -7.47 1.91
CA PRO A 116 9.39 -8.66 2.23
C PRO A 116 8.79 -9.96 1.69
N ARG A 117 7.52 -9.93 1.26
CA ARG A 117 6.78 -11.10 0.76
C ARG A 117 5.52 -10.68 -0.01
N PRO A 118 5.03 -11.51 -0.94
CA PRO A 118 3.86 -11.19 -1.76
C PRO A 118 2.57 -11.21 -0.93
N ALA A 119 1.62 -10.37 -1.34
CA ALA A 119 0.23 -10.49 -0.95
C ALA A 119 -0.39 -11.77 -1.54
N ARG A 120 -1.41 -12.29 -0.85
CA ARG A 120 -2.24 -13.39 -1.36
C ARG A 120 -3.58 -12.83 -1.85
N ALA A 121 -4.08 -13.36 -2.97
CA ALA A 121 -5.46 -13.13 -3.38
C ALA A 121 -6.41 -13.95 -2.49
N ILE A 122 -7.45 -13.31 -1.96
CA ILE A 122 -8.50 -13.97 -1.16
C ILE A 122 -9.47 -14.71 -2.09
N ASP A 123 -9.89 -14.04 -3.15
CA ASP A 123 -10.85 -14.51 -4.16
C ASP A 123 -10.19 -15.29 -5.31
N TRP A 124 -9.00 -15.85 -5.07
CA TRP A 124 -8.16 -16.46 -6.11
C TRP A 124 -8.83 -17.66 -6.80
N PHE A 125 -9.57 -18.48 -6.05
CA PHE A 125 -10.26 -19.66 -6.60
C PHE A 125 -11.64 -19.33 -7.18
N GLU A 126 -12.08 -18.07 -7.09
CA GLU A 126 -13.43 -17.64 -7.50
C GLU A 126 -13.43 -16.95 -8.86
N THR A 127 -12.37 -16.23 -9.19
CA THR A 127 -12.28 -15.41 -10.41
C THR A 127 -10.89 -15.45 -11.03
N THR A 128 -10.82 -15.28 -12.35
CA THR A 128 -9.53 -15.13 -13.05
C THR A 128 -8.93 -13.73 -12.91
N HIS A 129 -9.68 -12.78 -12.36
CA HIS A 129 -9.26 -11.41 -12.05
C HIS A 129 -9.44 -11.16 -10.56
N PRO A 130 -8.56 -11.70 -9.70
CA PRO A 130 -8.69 -11.49 -8.26
C PRO A 130 -8.66 -10.00 -7.93
N SER A 131 -9.58 -9.60 -7.07
CA SER A 131 -9.87 -8.21 -6.72
C SER A 131 -9.54 -7.88 -5.29
N ARG A 132 -9.29 -8.89 -4.44
CA ARG A 132 -9.04 -8.73 -3.01
C ARG A 132 -7.69 -9.34 -2.67
N LEU A 133 -6.69 -8.49 -2.42
CA LEU A 133 -5.36 -8.95 -2.01
C LEU A 133 -5.14 -8.61 -0.53
N ILE A 134 -4.59 -9.54 0.23
CA ILE A 134 -4.26 -9.33 1.63
C ILE A 134 -2.80 -9.71 1.91
N LEU A 135 -2.10 -8.85 2.63
CA LEU A 135 -0.73 -9.09 3.07
C LEU A 135 -0.61 -8.82 4.57
N PRO A 136 -0.50 -9.86 5.41
CA PRO A 136 -0.16 -9.67 6.81
C PRO A 136 1.29 -9.16 6.93
N LEU A 137 1.56 -8.21 7.81
CA LEU A 137 2.90 -7.77 8.16
C LEU A 137 3.00 -7.62 9.68
N SER A 138 4.17 -7.92 10.22
CA SER A 138 4.47 -7.76 11.63
C SER A 138 5.93 -7.37 11.74
N ASP A 139 6.16 -6.17 12.26
CA ASP A 139 7.47 -5.55 12.46
C ASP A 139 7.38 -4.61 13.68
N GLN A 140 8.33 -3.69 13.82
CA GLN A 140 8.39 -2.75 14.95
C GLN A 140 7.19 -1.79 15.02
N SER A 141 6.43 -1.61 13.94
CA SER A 141 5.16 -0.86 13.95
C SER A 141 3.96 -1.67 14.47
N GLY A 142 4.17 -2.93 14.86
CA GLY A 142 3.13 -3.87 15.28
C GLY A 142 2.54 -4.68 14.13
N GLN A 143 1.52 -5.50 14.45
CA GLN A 143 0.80 -6.31 13.46
C GLN A 143 -0.14 -5.43 12.62
N ARG A 144 -0.12 -5.63 11.31
CA ARG A 144 -1.06 -5.01 10.37
C ARG A 144 -1.39 -5.93 9.20
N HIS A 145 -2.42 -5.58 8.46
CA HIS A 145 -2.74 -6.24 7.20
C HIS A 145 -2.93 -5.19 6.12
N LEU A 146 -2.21 -5.30 5.01
CA LEU A 146 -2.49 -4.50 3.83
C LEU A 146 -3.62 -5.17 3.06
N LEU A 147 -4.71 -4.44 2.82
CA LEU A 147 -5.83 -4.86 1.98
C LEU A 147 -5.81 -4.02 0.70
N ALA A 148 -5.65 -4.68 -0.45
CA ALA A 148 -5.89 -4.05 -1.75
C ALA A 148 -7.23 -4.51 -2.31
N LEU A 149 -8.03 -3.54 -2.72
CA LEU A 149 -9.32 -3.70 -3.36
C LEU A 149 -9.21 -3.12 -4.78
N LEU A 150 -9.29 -3.98 -5.80
CA LEU A 150 -9.06 -3.64 -7.20
C LEU A 150 -10.38 -3.63 -7.99
N ASN A 151 -10.66 -2.53 -8.69
CA ASN A 151 -11.77 -2.47 -9.63
C ASN A 151 -11.28 -2.82 -11.04
N TRP A 152 -11.73 -3.93 -11.61
CA TRP A 152 -11.36 -4.34 -12.98
C TRP A 152 -12.28 -3.80 -14.08
N SER A 153 -13.36 -3.10 -13.71
CA SER A 153 -14.39 -2.63 -14.63
C SER A 153 -14.10 -1.24 -15.18
N ASP A 154 -14.66 -0.96 -16.37
CA ASP A 154 -14.53 0.33 -17.08
C ASP A 154 -15.34 1.47 -16.41
N HIS A 155 -15.96 1.22 -15.24
CA HIS A 155 -16.78 2.20 -14.50
C HIS A 155 -16.41 2.23 -13.02
N PRO A 156 -16.57 3.37 -12.32
CA PRO A 156 -16.48 3.39 -10.87
C PRO A 156 -17.46 2.39 -10.25
N MET A 157 -17.01 1.68 -9.23
CA MET A 157 -17.84 0.72 -8.50
C MET A 157 -17.71 0.93 -6.99
N GLU A 158 -18.68 0.40 -6.25
CA GLU A 158 -18.59 0.27 -4.80
C GLU A 158 -18.35 -1.20 -4.48
N MET A 159 -17.28 -1.48 -3.71
CA MET A 159 -16.96 -2.83 -3.27
C MET A 159 -17.23 -2.96 -1.78
N GLU A 160 -18.06 -3.95 -1.44
CA GLU A 160 -18.40 -4.30 -0.08
C GLU A 160 -17.48 -5.40 0.47
N PHE A 161 -17.15 -5.34 1.76
CA PHE A 161 -16.40 -6.36 2.46
C PHE A 161 -16.72 -6.35 3.96
N SER A 162 -16.68 -7.52 4.57
CA SER A 162 -16.64 -7.69 6.03
C SER A 162 -15.19 -7.81 6.52
N LEU A 163 -14.91 -7.60 7.81
CA LEU A 163 -13.57 -7.88 8.35
C LEU A 163 -13.31 -9.39 8.55
N ASP A 164 -14.38 -10.16 8.75
CA ASP A 164 -14.34 -11.61 8.98
C ASP A 164 -13.85 -12.38 7.75
N GLU A 165 -14.32 -12.02 6.55
CA GLU A 165 -13.91 -12.67 5.29
C GLU A 165 -12.42 -12.45 4.94
N LEU A 166 -11.78 -11.43 5.52
CA LEU A 166 -10.38 -11.08 5.27
C LEU A 166 -9.39 -11.95 6.06
N MET A 167 -9.89 -12.89 6.88
CA MET A 167 -9.10 -13.76 7.75
C MET A 167 -8.19 -12.96 8.71
N LEU A 168 -8.71 -11.83 9.21
CA LEU A 168 -8.04 -11.00 10.20
C LEU A 168 -8.21 -11.62 11.61
N PRO A 169 -7.30 -11.33 12.56
CA PRO A 169 -7.55 -11.64 13.97
C PRO A 169 -8.82 -10.95 14.47
N LYS A 170 -9.65 -11.64 15.24
CA LYS A 170 -10.86 -11.00 15.80
C LYS A 170 -10.49 -9.86 16.75
N ALA A 171 -11.10 -8.70 16.55
CA ALA A 171 -11.05 -7.52 17.42
C ALA A 171 -12.37 -6.75 17.27
N ASP A 172 -12.70 -5.82 18.17
CA ASP A 172 -13.96 -5.06 18.09
C ASP A 172 -13.99 -4.09 16.91
N SER A 173 -12.83 -3.48 16.62
CA SER A 173 -12.68 -2.54 15.53
C SER A 173 -11.24 -2.44 15.04
N TYR A 174 -11.08 -1.88 13.85
CA TYR A 174 -9.81 -1.70 13.16
C TYR A 174 -9.62 -0.23 12.77
N HIS A 175 -8.40 0.26 12.94
CA HIS A 175 -7.90 1.41 12.19
C HIS A 175 -7.70 1.00 10.73
N ALA A 176 -8.18 1.82 9.80
CA ALA A 176 -7.95 1.67 8.38
C ALA A 176 -7.40 2.98 7.79
N LEU A 177 -6.20 2.94 7.20
CA LEU A 177 -5.62 4.07 6.48
C LEU A 177 -5.47 3.75 5.00
N ASP A 178 -6.10 4.55 4.14
CA ASP A 178 -5.90 4.50 2.69
C ASP A 178 -4.60 5.19 2.30
N PHE A 179 -3.67 4.44 1.73
CA PHE A 179 -2.34 4.91 1.34
C PHE A 179 -2.38 5.99 0.25
N TRP A 180 -3.21 5.81 -0.78
CA TRP A 180 -3.25 6.74 -1.92
C TRP A 180 -4.08 7.98 -1.61
N GLN A 181 -5.13 7.83 -0.80
CA GLN A 181 -6.00 8.96 -0.44
C GLN A 181 -5.59 9.68 0.84
N ALA A 182 -4.61 9.16 1.60
CA ALA A 182 -4.22 9.69 2.90
C ALA A 182 -5.42 9.87 3.84
N HIS A 183 -6.34 8.89 3.83
CA HIS A 183 -7.65 9.01 4.47
C HIS A 183 -7.87 7.89 5.49
N TYR A 184 -8.13 8.29 6.74
CA TYR A 184 -8.38 7.39 7.86
C TYR A 184 -9.87 7.06 8.01
N ARG A 185 -10.16 5.81 8.39
CA ARG A 185 -11.48 5.35 8.83
C ARG A 185 -11.35 4.36 10.01
N ARG A 186 -12.34 4.35 10.89
CA ARG A 186 -12.55 3.25 11.84
C ARG A 186 -13.51 2.25 11.22
N LEU A 187 -13.16 0.96 11.22
CA LEU A 187 -13.99 -0.12 10.72
C LEU A 187 -14.42 -1.00 11.90
N MET A 188 -15.72 -1.20 12.10
CA MET A 188 -16.24 -2.12 13.12
C MET A 188 -16.22 -3.56 12.60
N TRP A 189 -16.00 -4.52 13.49
CA TRP A 189 -15.91 -5.94 13.12
C TRP A 189 -17.18 -6.51 12.50
N ASP A 190 -18.32 -6.22 13.13
CA ASP A 190 -19.62 -6.80 12.75
C ASP A 190 -20.31 -6.03 11.60
N ASP A 191 -19.72 -4.94 11.12
CA ASP A 191 -20.26 -4.12 10.04
C ASP A 191 -19.82 -4.61 8.65
N ILE A 192 -20.67 -4.40 7.65
CA ILE A 192 -20.30 -4.46 6.24
C ILE A 192 -19.78 -3.08 5.83
N HIS A 193 -18.56 -3.04 5.32
CA HIS A 193 -17.91 -1.82 4.85
C HIS A 193 -18.00 -1.71 3.35
N ALA A 194 -18.20 -0.49 2.85
CA ALA A 194 -18.27 -0.21 1.42
C ALA A 194 -17.23 0.85 1.03
N MET A 195 -16.53 0.61 -0.07
CA MET A 195 -15.58 1.57 -0.63
C MET A 195 -15.82 1.82 -2.11
N LYS A 196 -15.94 3.10 -2.46
CA LYS A 196 -15.99 3.56 -3.85
C LYS A 196 -14.61 3.51 -4.46
N ILE A 197 -14.48 2.89 -5.62
CA ILE A 197 -13.23 2.68 -6.34
C ILE A 197 -13.44 3.14 -7.78
N PRO A 198 -12.63 4.08 -8.29
CA PRO A 198 -12.70 4.54 -9.69
C PRO A 198 -12.55 3.37 -10.66
N ALA A 199 -12.96 3.59 -11.91
CA ALA A 199 -12.70 2.64 -12.98
C ALA A 199 -11.21 2.29 -12.98
N HIS A 200 -10.90 0.99 -12.99
CA HIS A 200 -9.51 0.50 -13.01
C HIS A 200 -8.64 0.88 -11.80
N GLY A 201 -9.25 1.49 -10.77
CA GLY A 201 -8.56 1.99 -9.60
C GLY A 201 -8.38 0.96 -8.49
N VAL A 202 -7.70 1.41 -7.44
CA VAL A 202 -7.40 0.62 -6.24
C VAL A 202 -7.75 1.39 -4.96
N ARG A 203 -8.13 0.67 -3.91
CA ARG A 203 -8.00 1.13 -2.53
C ARG A 203 -6.99 0.26 -1.82
N LEU A 204 -5.98 0.88 -1.23
CA LEU A 204 -4.92 0.19 -0.51
C LEU A 204 -4.93 0.62 0.95
N LEU A 205 -5.49 -0.24 1.80
CA LEU A 205 -5.68 0.05 3.21
C LEU A 205 -4.62 -0.65 4.05
N ALA A 206 -4.13 0.00 5.09
CA ALA A 206 -3.48 -0.68 6.21
C ALA A 206 -4.50 -0.83 7.33
N LEU A 207 -4.76 -2.08 7.71
CA LEU A 207 -5.70 -2.48 8.74
C LEU A 207 -4.94 -2.88 10.00
N ARG A 208 -5.26 -2.24 11.14
CA ARG A 208 -4.69 -2.56 12.45
C ARG A 208 -5.78 -2.66 13.52
N PRO A 209 -5.76 -3.67 14.39
CA PRO A 209 -6.73 -3.75 15.47
C PRO A 209 -6.58 -2.55 16.40
N ILE A 210 -7.71 -2.02 16.89
CA ILE A 210 -7.72 -0.94 17.87
C ILE A 210 -7.54 -1.53 19.27
N GLY A 211 -6.73 -0.87 20.10
CA GLY A 211 -6.54 -1.22 21.51
C GLY A 211 -6.25 0.03 22.37
N ASP A 212 -5.90 -0.19 23.63
CA ASP A 212 -5.73 0.88 24.63
C ASP A 212 -4.32 1.52 24.65
N GLN A 213 -3.36 0.90 23.97
CA GLN A 213 -1.97 1.36 23.92
C GLN A 213 -1.73 2.29 22.72
N PRO A 214 -0.72 3.16 22.77
CA PRO A 214 -0.26 3.90 21.60
C PRO A 214 0.02 2.94 20.43
N ALA A 215 -0.41 3.31 19.22
CA ALA A 215 -0.25 2.46 18.05
C ALA A 215 0.06 3.27 16.79
N TRP A 216 0.97 2.77 15.96
CA TRP A 216 1.11 3.27 14.59
C TRP A 216 -0.17 2.95 13.84
N VAL A 217 -0.86 3.94 13.28
CA VAL A 217 -2.07 3.71 12.48
C VAL A 217 -1.68 3.43 11.03
N GLY A 218 -0.75 4.20 10.49
CA GLY A 218 -0.21 4.07 9.15
C GLY A 218 0.53 5.31 8.70
N ASP A 219 1.01 5.31 7.46
CA ASP A 219 1.77 6.41 6.88
C ASP A 219 1.70 6.40 5.35
N THR A 220 2.10 7.50 4.72
CA THR A 220 2.30 7.59 3.27
C THR A 220 3.78 7.59 2.87
N LEU A 221 4.68 7.25 3.81
CA LEU A 221 6.13 7.27 3.64
C LEU A 221 6.62 6.04 2.86
N HIS A 222 5.96 4.90 3.08
CA HIS A 222 6.18 3.66 2.36
C HIS A 222 4.85 2.91 2.16
N ILE A 223 4.67 2.22 1.04
CA ILE A 223 3.44 1.47 0.71
C ILE A 223 3.06 0.42 1.76
N SER A 224 4.03 -0.04 2.54
CA SER A 224 3.80 -0.93 3.68
C SER A 224 3.04 -0.27 4.84
N GLN A 225 2.96 1.05 4.91
CA GLN A 225 2.38 1.83 6.01
C GLN A 225 2.86 1.39 7.41
N GLY A 226 4.16 1.21 7.60
CA GLY A 226 4.74 0.81 8.90
C GLY A 226 6.22 0.42 8.88
N MET A 227 6.76 0.00 7.74
CA MET A 227 8.18 -0.42 7.60
C MET A 227 9.18 0.68 7.93
N VAL A 228 8.74 1.94 7.90
CA VAL A 228 9.55 3.09 8.31
C VAL A 228 9.94 3.03 9.79
N VAL A 229 9.16 2.36 10.64
CA VAL A 229 9.46 2.26 12.08
C VAL A 229 10.58 1.24 12.30
N GLN A 230 11.73 1.71 12.79
CA GLN A 230 12.90 0.88 13.11
C GLN A 230 12.99 0.55 14.61
N GLN A 231 12.51 1.45 15.47
CA GLN A 231 12.41 1.22 16.91
C GLN A 231 11.13 1.82 17.49
N TRP A 232 10.56 1.16 18.50
CA TRP A 232 9.35 1.58 19.20
C TRP A 232 9.54 1.51 20.71
N GLN A 233 9.48 2.65 21.39
CA GLN A 233 9.64 2.77 22.83
C GLN A 233 8.49 3.61 23.41
N ALA A 234 7.58 2.96 24.12
CA ALA A 234 6.42 3.61 24.74
C ALA A 234 6.49 3.50 26.27
N ASP A 235 6.26 4.63 26.94
CA ASP A 235 6.08 4.76 28.38
C ASP A 235 4.64 5.22 28.70
N SER A 236 4.33 5.57 29.95
CA SER A 236 2.98 5.99 30.36
C SER A 236 2.46 7.24 29.64
N ASN A 237 3.35 8.17 29.29
CA ASN A 237 3.00 9.49 28.75
C ASN A 237 3.90 9.96 27.59
N ASN A 238 4.73 9.06 27.07
CA ASN A 238 5.77 9.39 26.11
C ASN A 238 5.96 8.24 25.12
N LEU A 239 6.11 8.57 23.84
CA LEU A 239 6.41 7.64 22.76
C LEU A 239 7.64 8.14 22.00
N LYS A 240 8.67 7.30 21.89
CA LYS A 240 9.86 7.55 21.10
C LYS A 240 9.99 6.51 19.99
N LEU A 241 10.26 7.00 18.80
CA LEU A 241 10.36 6.21 17.58
C LEU A 241 11.63 6.58 16.84
N GLU A 242 12.34 5.56 16.36
CA GLU A 242 13.36 5.71 15.32
C GLU A 242 12.72 5.35 13.99
N LEU A 243 12.76 6.29 13.03
CA LEU A 243 12.17 6.16 11.71
C LEU A 243 13.29 6.07 10.67
N GLY A 244 13.19 5.15 9.71
CA GLY A 244 14.22 4.99 8.68
C GLY A 244 13.79 4.11 7.51
N LEU A 245 14.17 4.53 6.30
CA LEU A 245 14.04 3.75 5.05
C LEU A 245 15.33 3.74 4.22
N GLY A 246 16.43 4.30 4.75
CA GLY A 246 17.72 4.39 4.05
C GLY A 246 17.74 5.38 2.87
N ARG A 247 16.81 6.33 2.84
CA ARG A 247 16.68 7.37 1.81
C ARG A 247 16.05 8.62 2.41
N LYS A 248 15.97 9.69 1.61
CA LYS A 248 15.09 10.82 1.91
C LYS A 248 13.63 10.40 1.85
N VAL A 249 12.85 10.86 2.82
CA VAL A 249 11.44 10.50 2.99
C VAL A 249 10.61 11.76 3.18
N LYS A 250 9.42 11.79 2.57
CA LYS A 250 8.40 12.82 2.74
C LYS A 250 7.01 12.21 2.67
N GLY A 251 6.12 12.59 3.57
CA GLY A 251 4.73 12.16 3.60
C GLY A 251 4.05 12.55 4.91
N GLU A 252 3.02 11.80 5.29
CA GLU A 252 2.26 11.97 6.53
C GLU A 252 2.28 10.68 7.35
N ILE A 253 2.18 10.83 8.67
CA ILE A 253 2.12 9.76 9.67
C ILE A 253 0.80 9.89 10.44
N TRP A 254 0.18 8.76 10.76
CA TRP A 254 -0.96 8.65 11.68
C TRP A 254 -0.58 7.78 12.87
N ILE A 255 -0.83 8.28 14.08
CA ILE A 255 -0.62 7.55 15.34
C ILE A 255 -1.88 7.65 16.20
N ALA A 256 -2.30 6.54 16.79
CA ALA A 256 -3.31 6.52 17.82
C ALA A 256 -2.64 6.70 19.18
N LEU A 257 -3.15 7.61 20.00
CA LEU A 257 -2.66 7.89 21.35
C LEU A 257 -3.80 7.79 22.36
N PRO A 258 -3.52 7.44 23.63
CA PRO A 258 -4.54 7.36 24.66
C PRO A 258 -5.17 8.72 24.99
N SER A 259 -4.42 9.82 24.87
CA SER A 259 -4.87 11.20 25.06
C SER A 259 -4.18 12.13 24.06
N ALA A 260 -4.67 13.37 23.99
CA ALA A 260 -4.14 14.36 23.05
C ALA A 260 -2.66 14.67 23.33
N PRO A 261 -1.82 14.72 22.28
CA PRO A 261 -0.41 15.05 22.45
C PRO A 261 -0.25 16.53 22.80
N GLY A 262 0.50 16.83 23.85
CA GLY A 262 0.94 18.18 24.16
C GLY A 262 2.04 18.66 23.21
N ALA A 263 2.84 17.74 22.66
CA ALA A 263 3.80 18.02 21.60
C ALA A 263 4.10 16.77 20.78
N ILE A 264 4.31 16.96 19.47
CA ILE A 264 4.89 15.99 18.55
C ILE A 264 6.15 16.63 17.98
N LYS A 265 7.29 15.96 18.07
CA LYS A 265 8.57 16.47 17.59
C LYS A 265 9.26 15.48 16.67
N LEU A 266 9.80 15.95 15.55
CA LEU A 266 10.67 15.18 14.68
C LEU A 266 12.05 15.84 14.68
N ASP A 267 13.09 15.09 15.07
CA ASP A 267 14.47 15.58 15.23
C ASP A 267 14.57 16.85 16.11
N GLY A 268 13.69 16.95 17.12
CA GLY A 268 13.63 18.06 18.07
C GLY A 268 12.75 19.23 17.63
N GLU A 269 12.34 19.30 16.36
CA GLU A 269 11.45 20.33 15.83
C GLU A 269 9.99 19.98 16.07
N SER A 270 9.21 20.92 16.61
CA SER A 270 7.78 20.73 16.85
C SER A 270 7.01 20.69 15.52
N LEU A 271 6.14 19.70 15.38
CA LEU A 271 5.25 19.54 14.24
C LEU A 271 3.84 19.99 14.56
N GLU A 272 3.21 20.66 13.60
CA GLU A 272 1.75 20.82 13.63
C GLU A 272 1.08 19.48 13.35
N TRP A 273 -0.04 19.24 14.04
CA TRP A 273 -0.80 18.01 13.92
C TRP A 273 -2.29 18.30 13.88
N ARG A 274 -3.04 17.36 13.29
CA ARG A 274 -4.49 17.36 13.22
C ARG A 274 -5.04 16.06 13.82
N GLU A 275 -6.29 16.09 14.28
CA GLU A 275 -6.99 14.92 14.81
C GLU A 275 -8.09 14.48 13.81
N PRO A 276 -7.77 13.70 12.76
CA PRO A 276 -8.76 13.25 11.77
C PRO A 276 -9.89 12.40 12.37
N HIS A 277 -9.67 11.82 13.55
CA HIS A 277 -10.66 11.08 14.32
C HIS A 277 -10.27 11.13 15.79
N PRO A 278 -11.22 11.17 16.75
CA PRO A 278 -10.91 11.15 18.18
C PRO A 278 -9.86 10.07 18.55
N GLY A 279 -8.76 10.51 19.15
CA GLY A 279 -7.63 9.67 19.58
C GLY A 279 -6.65 9.26 18.47
N VAL A 280 -6.83 9.74 17.24
CA VAL A 280 -5.93 9.48 16.10
C VAL A 280 -5.40 10.81 15.60
N TYR A 281 -4.07 10.96 15.61
CA TYR A 281 -3.36 12.19 15.27
C TYR A 281 -2.55 11.99 14.00
N ALA A 282 -2.58 12.98 13.11
CA ALA A 282 -1.87 12.97 11.85
C ALA A 282 -0.97 14.21 11.70
N PHE A 283 0.22 14.03 11.14
CA PHE A 283 1.21 15.09 10.97
C PHE A 283 2.17 14.78 9.81
N PRO A 284 2.74 15.81 9.15
CA PRO A 284 3.73 15.61 8.10
C PRO A 284 5.06 15.12 8.69
N ALA A 285 5.82 14.38 7.89
CA ALA A 285 7.16 13.95 8.23
C ALA A 285 8.09 14.09 7.04
N VAL A 286 9.24 14.72 7.27
CA VAL A 286 10.33 14.87 6.30
C VAL A 286 11.65 14.65 7.03
N PHE A 287 12.45 13.70 6.57
CA PHE A 287 13.78 13.42 7.13
C PHE A 287 14.65 12.73 6.07
N ASP A 288 15.96 12.70 6.29
CA ASP A 288 16.93 12.04 5.41
C ASP A 288 17.69 10.95 6.17
N GLY A 289 17.57 9.70 5.71
CA GLY A 289 18.12 8.54 6.38
C GLY A 289 17.29 8.13 7.59
N VAL A 290 17.61 8.71 8.75
CA VAL A 290 16.99 8.39 10.05
C VAL A 290 16.36 9.64 10.65
N GLY A 291 15.14 9.53 11.16
CA GLY A 291 14.44 10.58 11.91
C GLY A 291 14.02 10.08 13.29
N HIS A 292 14.08 10.95 14.30
CA HIS A 292 13.70 10.63 15.68
C HIS A 292 12.41 11.34 16.04
N LEU A 293 11.34 10.56 16.22
CA LEU A 293 10.03 11.08 16.52
C LEU A 293 9.73 10.91 18.03
N GLU A 294 9.43 12.01 18.70
CA GLU A 294 9.04 12.03 20.11
C GLU A 294 7.62 12.62 20.25
N LEU A 295 6.73 11.89 20.93
CA LEU A 295 5.38 12.34 21.27
C LEU A 295 5.21 12.33 22.78
N ARG A 296 4.61 13.38 23.33
CA ARG A 296 4.23 13.44 24.76
C ARG A 296 2.78 13.84 24.89
N TRP A 297 2.06 13.18 25.79
CA TRP A 297 0.66 13.46 26.10
C TRP A 297 0.48 13.54 27.61
N ASP A 298 -0.61 14.16 28.05
CA ASP A 298 -0.94 14.20 29.48
C ASP A 298 -1.41 12.82 29.92
N GLU A 299 -0.92 12.33 31.07
CA GLU A 299 -1.43 11.09 31.66
C GLU A 299 -2.95 11.24 31.86
N LYS A 300 -3.71 10.22 31.41
CA LYS A 300 -5.14 10.17 31.76
C LYS A 300 -5.24 10.24 33.28
N PRO A 301 -6.07 11.15 33.86
CA PRO A 301 -6.39 11.06 35.27
C PRO A 301 -6.93 9.65 35.52
N ASN A 302 -6.34 8.92 36.48
CA ASN A 302 -6.83 7.60 36.85
C ASN A 302 -8.35 7.70 37.13
N ALA A 303 -9.14 6.97 36.33
CA ALA A 303 -10.57 6.81 36.55
C ALA A 303 -10.83 5.83 37.71
#